data_AF-A0A916LI64-F1
#
_entry.id   AF-A0A916LI64-F1
#
_cell.length_a   1.000
_cell.length_b   1.000
_cell.length_c   1.000
_cell.angle_alpha   90.00
_cell.angle_beta   90.00
_cell.angle_gamma   90.00
#
_symmetry.space_group_name_H-M   'P 1'
#
loop_
_entity.id
_entity.type
_entity.pdbx_description
1 polymer ?
#
loop_
_entity_poly.entity_id
_entity_poly.type
_entity_poly.pdbx_seq_one_letter_code
_entity_poly.pdbx_strand_id
1 'polypeptide(L)'
;MRPEHIQDAALIDAYQRIRALTFQVKVNLVESLGADKYLYFTTESPAVHSVQLDELAEVEGESALHENQFVARVPAESKVAIGQSVELAFDTARLAVFDADSGANLTIPHRA
;
A
#
# COMPACT_ATOMS: atom_id res chain seq x y z
N MET A 1 -0.92 -6.25 0.22
CA MET A 1 -1.59 -5.35 1.20
C MET A 1 -2.74 -4.65 0.51
N ARG A 2 -3.83 -4.36 1.21
CA ARG A 2 -4.95 -3.59 0.66
C ARG A 2 -4.80 -2.09 0.99
N PRO A 3 -5.17 -1.15 0.10
CA PRO A 3 -5.03 0.30 0.34
C PRO A 3 -5.71 0.79 1.62
N GLU A 4 -6.86 0.23 1.98
CA GLU A 4 -7.63 0.57 3.18
C GLU A 4 -7.00 0.10 4.51
N HIS A 5 -5.94 -0.72 4.43
CA HIS A 5 -5.18 -1.17 5.61
C HIS A 5 -3.94 -0.31 5.89
N ILE A 6 -3.70 0.71 5.06
CA ILE A 6 -2.62 1.67 5.24
C ILE A 6 -3.26 2.97 5.71
N GLN A 7 -2.82 3.47 6.87
CA GLN A 7 -3.41 4.62 7.55
C GLN A 7 -2.38 5.74 7.70
N ASP A 8 -2.88 6.97 7.85
CA ASP A 8 -2.05 8.10 8.27
C ASP A 8 -1.69 7.94 9.75
N ALA A 9 -0.39 7.87 10.06
CA ALA A 9 0.08 7.65 11.42
C ALA A 9 -0.33 8.78 12.38
N ALA A 10 -0.63 9.98 11.85
CA ALA A 10 -1.12 11.11 12.64
C ALA A 10 -2.59 10.99 13.05
N LEU A 11 -3.37 10.09 12.42
CA LEU A 11 -4.81 9.94 12.63
C LEU A 11 -5.18 8.65 13.39
N ILE A 12 -4.25 7.73 13.58
CA ILE A 12 -4.47 6.51 14.37
C ILE A 12 -4.23 6.75 15.86
N ASP A 13 -4.90 5.98 16.72
CA ASP A 13 -4.70 6.06 18.16
C ASP A 13 -3.36 5.43 18.60
N ALA A 14 -2.91 5.79 19.80
CA ALA A 14 -1.62 5.33 20.33
C ALA A 14 -1.52 3.80 20.44
N TYR A 15 -2.62 3.09 20.70
CA TYR A 15 -2.60 1.64 20.83
C TYR A 15 -2.47 0.96 19.46
N GLN A 16 -3.21 1.45 18.46
CA GLN A 16 -3.02 1.03 17.06
C GLN A 16 -1.59 1.31 16.58
N ARG A 17 -1.06 2.50 16.90
CA ARG A 17 0.29 2.90 16.50
C ARG A 17 1.40 2.02 17.08
N ILE A 18 1.23 1.50 18.29
CA ILE A 18 2.20 0.56 18.91
C ILE A 18 2.21 -0.79 18.17
N ARG A 19 1.07 -1.22 17.62
CA ARG A 19 0.94 -2.50 16.90
C ARG A 19 1.17 -2.37 15.39
N ALA A 20 1.16 -1.15 14.87
CA ALA A 20 1.38 -0.87 13.46
C ALA A 20 2.88 -0.69 13.15
N LEU A 21 3.27 -1.10 11.95
CA LEU A 21 4.56 -0.71 11.39
C LEU A 21 4.42 0.66 10.75
N THR A 22 5.19 1.63 11.24
CA THR A 22 5.23 2.99 10.70
C THR A 22 6.41 3.16 9.75
N PHE A 23 6.20 3.84 8.63
CA PHE A 23 7.23 4.10 7.63
C PHE A 23 6.96 5.43 6.95
N GLN A 24 8.02 6.12 6.54
CA GLN A 24 7.92 7.42 5.87
C GLN A 24 8.00 7.24 4.36
N VAL A 25 7.07 7.88 3.64
CA VAL A 25 7.04 7.88 2.18
C VAL A 25 6.81 9.28 1.64
N LYS A 26 7.28 9.52 0.41
CA LYS A 26 6.97 10.73 -0.33
C LYS A 26 5.75 10.48 -1.23
N VAL A 27 4.74 11.33 -1.10
CA VAL A 27 3.51 11.19 -1.88
C VAL A 27 3.68 11.85 -3.25
N ASN A 28 3.44 11.09 -4.31
CA ASN A 28 3.53 11.54 -5.69
C ASN A 28 2.22 12.16 -6.19
N LEU A 29 1.08 11.61 -5.78
CA LEU A 29 -0.25 12.10 -6.16
C LEU A 29 -1.25 11.92 -5.01
N VAL A 30 -2.18 12.86 -4.89
CA VAL A 30 -3.29 12.81 -3.94
C VAL A 30 -4.59 13.01 -4.71
N GLU A 31 -5.45 11.99 -4.72
CA GLU A 31 -6.81 12.10 -5.24
C GLU A 31 -7.80 12.22 -4.09
N SER A 32 -8.59 13.30 -4.08
CA SER A 32 -9.61 13.53 -3.05
C SER A 32 -10.99 13.19 -3.59
N LEU A 33 -11.61 12.12 -3.09
CA LEU A 33 -12.93 11.64 -3.53
C LEU A 33 -14.03 11.99 -2.51
N GLY A 34 -13.95 13.16 -1.90
CA GLY A 34 -14.91 13.66 -0.91
C GLY A 34 -14.62 13.17 0.50
N ALA A 35 -14.97 11.93 0.82
CA ALA A 35 -14.81 11.36 2.18
C ALA A 35 -13.42 10.75 2.42
N ASP A 36 -12.80 10.25 1.35
CA ASP A 36 -11.49 9.59 1.38
C ASP A 36 -10.50 10.28 0.44
N LYS A 37 -9.23 10.13 0.76
CA LYS A 37 -8.10 10.51 -0.08
C LYS A 37 -7.29 9.27 -0.45
N TYR A 38 -6.94 9.17 -1.72
CA TYR A 38 -6.03 8.15 -2.24
C TYR A 38 -4.65 8.78 -2.40
N LEU A 39 -3.68 8.24 -1.68
CA LEU A 39 -2.28 8.65 -1.73
C LEU A 39 -1.53 7.65 -2.59
N TYR A 40 -0.95 8.14 -3.68
CA TYR A 40 -0.07 7.36 -4.54
C TYR A 40 1.38 7.68 -4.18
N PHE A 41 2.16 6.65 -3.92
CA PHE A 41 3.56 6.77 -3.54
C PHE A 41 4.38 5.60 -4.07
N THR A 42 5.69 5.79 -4.19
CA THR A 42 6.64 4.72 -4.53
C THR A 42 7.55 4.43 -3.36
N THR A 43 8.10 3.21 -3.29
CA THR A 43 9.10 2.83 -2.29
C THR A 43 10.40 2.44 -2.98
N GLU A 44 11.54 2.86 -2.44
CA GLU A 44 12.87 2.46 -2.92
C GLU A 44 13.22 1.02 -2.46
N SER A 45 12.43 0.05 -2.90
CA SER A 45 12.72 -1.37 -2.73
C SER A 45 12.86 -2.03 -4.11
N PRO A 46 13.80 -2.98 -4.28
CA PRO A 46 14.01 -3.65 -5.56
C PRO A 46 12.69 -4.22 -6.08
N ALA A 47 12.38 -3.98 -7.36
CA ALA A 47 11.18 -4.45 -8.02
C ALA A 47 11.00 -5.95 -7.75
N VAL A 48 9.88 -6.31 -7.11
CA VAL A 48 9.55 -7.71 -6.84
C VAL A 48 8.86 -8.22 -8.08
N HIS A 49 9.63 -8.93 -8.92
CA HIS A 49 9.11 -9.52 -10.15
C HIS A 49 8.39 -10.83 -9.85
N SER A 50 7.15 -10.95 -10.28
CA SER A 50 6.46 -12.24 -10.43
C SER A 50 5.64 -12.19 -11.71
N VAL A 51 5.61 -13.29 -12.46
CA VAL A 51 4.97 -13.37 -13.78
C VAL A 51 3.49 -12.98 -13.72
N GLN A 52 2.80 -13.32 -12.62
CA GLN A 52 1.40 -12.95 -12.42
C GLN A 52 1.19 -11.46 -12.13
N LEU A 53 2.17 -10.77 -11.52
CA LEU A 53 2.12 -9.31 -11.35
C LEU A 53 2.32 -8.59 -12.69
N ASP A 54 3.20 -9.10 -13.55
CA ASP A 54 3.43 -8.53 -14.89
C ASP A 54 2.18 -8.63 -15.78
N GLU A 55 1.49 -9.78 -15.78
CA GLU A 55 0.23 -9.94 -16.53
C GLU A 55 -0.90 -9.03 -16.02
N LEU A 56 -0.95 -8.74 -14.71
CA LEU A 56 -1.95 -7.83 -14.13
C LEU A 56 -1.65 -6.37 -14.46
N ALA A 57 -0.38 -5.96 -14.41
CA ALA A 57 0.05 -4.61 -14.78
C ALA A 57 -0.28 -4.28 -16.24
N GLU A 58 -0.15 -5.24 -17.15
CA GLU A 58 -0.56 -5.09 -18.55
C GLU A 58 -2.07 -4.88 -18.72
N VAL A 59 -2.91 -5.48 -17.87
CA VAL A 59 -4.38 -5.35 -17.93
C VAL A 59 -4.88 -4.04 -17.33
N GLU A 60 -4.25 -3.52 -16.28
CA GLU A 60 -4.61 -2.23 -15.67
C GLU A 60 -4.12 -1.01 -16.48
N GLY A 61 -3.40 -1.23 -17.60
CA GLY A 61 -2.89 -0.16 -18.46
C GLY A 61 -1.73 0.61 -17.83
N GLU A 62 -1.17 0.11 -16.73
CA GLU A 62 0.05 0.60 -16.13
C GLU A 62 1.22 0.15 -17.02
N SER A 63 1.53 0.98 -18.02
CA SER A 63 2.63 0.74 -18.94
C SER A 63 3.95 0.60 -18.18
N ALA A 64 4.37 -0.65 -17.90
CA ALA A 64 5.74 -1.04 -17.59
C ALA A 64 6.52 -0.03 -16.71
N LEU A 65 5.91 0.48 -15.64
CA LEU A 65 6.64 1.29 -14.68
C LEU A 65 7.40 0.32 -13.78
N HIS A 66 8.71 0.26 -14.02
CA HIS A 66 9.72 -0.54 -13.31
C HIS A 66 9.90 -0.12 -11.83
N GLU A 67 8.89 0.53 -11.24
CA GLU A 67 8.87 1.15 -9.94
C GLU A 67 7.56 0.79 -9.24
N ASN A 68 7.68 0.12 -8.09
CA ASN A 68 6.53 -0.34 -7.32
C ASN A 68 5.67 0.87 -6.89
N GLN A 69 4.54 1.08 -7.58
CA GLN A 69 3.55 2.09 -7.23
C GLN A 69 2.59 1.51 -6.19
N PHE A 70 2.38 2.25 -5.11
CA PHE A 70 1.49 1.86 -4.02
C PHE A 70 0.42 2.91 -3.79
N VAL A 71 -0.73 2.44 -3.33
CA VAL A 71 -1.88 3.28 -3.02
C VAL A 71 -2.28 3.06 -1.56
N ALA A 72 -2.49 4.15 -0.82
CA ALA A 72 -3.08 4.15 0.51
C ALA A 72 -4.38 4.95 0.51
N ARG A 73 -5.43 4.42 1.14
CA ARG A 73 -6.69 5.15 1.33
C ARG A 73 -6.74 5.72 2.74
N VAL A 74 -6.66 7.04 2.85
CA VAL A 74 -6.69 7.77 4.13
C VAL A 74 -7.94 8.63 4.25
N PRO A 75 -8.37 8.98 5.48
CA PRO A 75 -9.53 9.84 5.70
C PRO A 75 -9.30 11.24 5.10
N ALA A 76 -10.36 11.93 4.69
CA ALA A 76 -10.27 13.31 4.20
C ALA A 76 -9.64 14.30 5.21
N GLU A 77 -9.67 13.97 6.51
CA GLU A 77 -9.03 14.72 7.60
C GLU A 77 -7.50 14.75 7.49
N SER A 78 -6.89 13.81 6.75
CA SER A 78 -5.46 13.80 6.50
C SER A 78 -5.03 15.07 5.77
N LYS A 79 -4.03 15.76 6.32
CA LYS A 79 -3.50 17.03 5.77
C LYS A 79 -2.40 16.82 4.72
N VAL A 80 -2.19 15.58 4.28
CA VAL A 80 -1.17 15.23 3.30
C VAL A 80 -1.44 15.93 1.98
N ALA A 81 -0.39 16.52 1.43
CA ALA A 81 -0.41 17.18 0.13
C ALA A 81 0.61 16.52 -0.82
N ILE A 82 0.39 16.74 -2.13
CA ILE A 82 1.27 16.26 -3.19
C ILE A 82 2.70 16.75 -2.94
N GLY A 83 3.68 15.85 -3.06
CA GLY A 83 5.10 16.13 -2.90
C GLY A 83 5.59 16.17 -1.44
N GLN A 84 4.70 16.04 -0.46
CA GLN A 84 5.08 15.99 0.96
C GLN A 84 5.44 14.57 1.40
N SER A 85 6.29 14.51 2.43
CA SER A 85 6.56 13.27 3.15
C SER A 85 5.49 13.04 4.21
N VAL A 86 4.92 11.85 4.22
CA VAL A 86 3.92 11.40 5.20
C VAL A 86 4.44 10.16 5.90
N GLU A 87 4.11 10.03 7.18
CA GLU A 87 4.30 8.80 7.92
C GLU A 87 3.03 7.96 7.81
N LEU A 88 3.14 6.83 7.12
CA LEU A 88 2.06 5.85 7.00
C LEU A 88 2.27 4.74 8.01
N ALA A 89 1.17 4.11 8.39
CA ALA A 89 1.14 3.03 9.34
C ALA A 89 0.27 1.89 8.78
N PHE A 90 0.71 0.64 8.95
CA PHE A 90 -0.15 -0.51 8.67
C PHE A 90 -0.01 -1.59 9.73
N ASP A 91 -1.07 -2.36 9.94
CA ASP A 91 -1.06 -3.53 10.80
C ASP A 91 -0.44 -4.72 10.06
N THR A 92 0.66 -5.25 10.61
CA THR A 92 1.37 -6.40 10.05
C THR A 92 0.52 -7.68 10.06
N ALA A 93 -0.49 -7.78 10.93
CA ALA A 93 -1.41 -8.91 10.96
C ALA A 93 -2.35 -8.98 9.73
N ARG A 94 -2.43 -7.89 8.94
CA ARG A 94 -3.27 -7.81 7.73
C ARG A 94 -2.49 -8.03 6.43
N LEU A 95 -1.21 -8.39 6.55
CA LEU A 95 -0.37 -8.78 5.42
C LEU A 95 -0.81 -10.14 4.89
N ALA A 96 -1.07 -10.20 3.59
CA ALA A 96 -1.15 -11.45 2.84
C ALA A 96 0.17 -11.65 2.09
N VAL A 97 0.75 -12.83 2.24
CA VAL A 97 2.01 -13.28 1.65
C VAL A 97 1.66 -14.29 0.57
N PHE A 98 2.25 -14.09 -0.60
CA PHE A 98 2.07 -14.93 -1.77
C PHE A 98 3.40 -15.55 -2.15
N ASP A 99 3.35 -16.79 -2.63
CA ASP A 99 4.49 -17.45 -3.24
C ASP A 99 4.81 -16.83 -4.61
N ALA A 100 6.08 -16.50 -4.86
CA ALA A 100 6.48 -15.75 -6.05
C ALA A 100 6.44 -16.58 -7.35
N ASP A 101 6.68 -17.89 -7.24
CA ASP A 101 6.70 -18.80 -8.38
C ASP A 101 5.29 -19.30 -8.75
N SER A 102 4.49 -19.66 -7.75
CA SER A 102 3.16 -20.28 -7.95
C SER A 102 1.98 -19.32 -7.81
N GLY A 103 2.18 -18.13 -7.24
CA GLY A 103 1.09 -17.19 -6.91
C GLY A 103 0.17 -17.66 -5.79
N ALA A 104 0.50 -18.78 -5.11
CA ALA A 104 -0.34 -19.32 -4.05
C ALA A 104 -0.35 -18.39 -2.82
N ASN A 105 -1.54 -18.17 -2.24
CA ASN A 105 -1.66 -17.42 -1.00
C ASN A 105 -1.23 -18.28 0.19
N LEU A 106 -0.10 -17.93 0.82
CA LEU A 106 0.47 -18.65 1.95
C LEU A 106 -0.13 -18.24 3.31
N THR A 107 -0.91 -17.15 3.34
CA THR A 107 -1.52 -16.62 4.56
C THR A 107 -2.86 -17.26 4.89
N ILE A 108 -3.56 -17.80 3.89
CA ILE A 108 -4.82 -18.50 4.10
C ILE A 108 -4.50 -20.00 4.23
N PRO A 109 -4.83 -20.68 5.33
CA PRO A 109 -4.65 -22.12 5.42
C PRO A 109 -5.45 -22.79 4.31
N HIS A 110 -4.81 -23.64 3.52
CA HIS A 110 -5.46 -24.44 2.50
C HIS A 110 -6.52 -25.30 3.20
N ARG A 111 -7.80 -25.01 2.97
CA ARG A 111 -8.88 -25.83 3.52
C ARG A 111 -8.85 -27.15 2.75
N ALA A 112 -8.43 -28.21 3.43
CA ALA A 112 -8.53 -29.58 2.95
C ALA A 112 -10.00 -30.04 2.90
#